data_AF-A0A1I8ACS9-F1
#
_entry.id   AF-A0A1I8ACS9-F1
#
_cell.length_a   1.000
_cell.length_b   1.000
_cell.length_c   1.000
_cell.angle_alpha   90.00
_cell.angle_beta   90.00
_cell.angle_gamma   90.00
#
_symmetry.space_group_name_H-M   'P 1'
#
loop_
_entity.id
_entity.type
_entity.pdbx_description
1 polymer ?
#
loop_
_entity_poly.entity_id
_entity_poly.type
_entity_poly.pdbx_seq_one_letter_code
_entity_poly.pdbx_strand_id
1 'polypeptide(L)'
;MRLVVDDPALSDFRVADYGTRRRFSKQWHEEVVTTMIEQMKPHFAGTSNVWLAMKYGVTPLGTMGHEYLQACQALGPRLRDSQIFALEVWAKEYRGDLGIALSDVYGMDAFLRDFDMYFCKLFDGARHDSGDPFIWGERLLAHYQANRTDPRTKTLVFSDGRCKVSFGIGTNLTNDLGHEPLQIVMKMVRCNGQPVAKVSDAPEKTMCDDPAYLAYLRQ
;
A
#
# COMPACT_ATOMS: atom_id res chain seq x y z
N MET A 1 -7.56 -18.93 -12.90
CA MET A 1 -6.17 -19.16 -12.43
C MET A 1 -5.25 -19.72 -13.51
N ARG A 2 -5.71 -20.64 -14.39
CA ARG A 2 -4.93 -21.14 -15.55
C ARG A 2 -4.29 -20.06 -16.43
N LEU A 3 -4.98 -18.94 -16.67
CA LEU A 3 -4.43 -17.80 -17.41
C LEU A 3 -3.10 -17.27 -16.86
N VAL A 4 -2.85 -17.42 -15.55
CA VAL A 4 -1.59 -17.01 -14.91
C VAL A 4 -0.64 -18.18 -14.78
N VAL A 5 -1.11 -19.31 -14.28
CA VAL A 5 -0.26 -20.46 -13.93
C VAL A 5 0.32 -21.15 -15.17
N ASP A 6 -0.39 -21.11 -16.30
CA ASP A 6 0.02 -21.79 -17.53
C ASP A 6 0.82 -20.86 -18.47
N ASP A 7 0.96 -19.58 -18.13
CA ASP A 7 1.70 -18.59 -18.94
C ASP A 7 3.14 -18.39 -18.40
N PRO A 8 4.19 -18.85 -19.11
CA PRO A 8 5.57 -18.68 -18.69
C PRO A 8 5.99 -17.20 -18.51
N ALA A 9 5.37 -16.28 -19.25
CA ALA A 9 5.65 -14.85 -19.16
C ALA A 9 5.21 -14.26 -17.81
N LEU A 10 4.34 -14.96 -17.07
CA LEU A 10 3.82 -14.55 -15.76
C LEU A 10 4.50 -15.30 -14.60
N SER A 11 5.63 -15.96 -14.82
CA SER A 11 6.38 -16.68 -13.79
C SER A 11 6.74 -15.83 -12.55
N ASP A 12 6.98 -14.53 -12.73
CA ASP A 12 7.26 -13.57 -11.65
C ASP A 12 6.01 -12.90 -11.06
N PHE A 13 4.81 -13.18 -11.59
CA PHE A 13 3.57 -12.62 -11.07
C PHE A 13 3.31 -13.09 -9.63
N ARG A 14 2.97 -12.15 -8.74
CA ARG A 14 2.62 -12.43 -7.35
C ARG A 14 1.32 -11.74 -6.98
N VAL A 15 0.43 -12.45 -6.29
CA VAL A 15 -0.85 -11.95 -5.79
C VAL A 15 -1.00 -12.23 -4.30
N ALA A 16 -1.54 -11.26 -3.59
CA ALA A 16 -1.79 -11.28 -2.16
C ALA A 16 -3.27 -11.00 -1.86
N ASP A 17 -3.81 -11.66 -0.84
CA ASP A 17 -5.17 -11.42 -0.35
C ASP A 17 -5.21 -10.28 0.67
N TYR A 18 -5.83 -9.15 0.30
CA TYR A 18 -6.04 -7.97 1.13
C TYR A 18 -7.54 -7.71 1.45
N GLY A 19 -8.38 -8.76 1.40
CA GLY A 19 -9.84 -8.62 1.37
C GLY A 19 -10.57 -8.50 2.71
N THR A 20 -9.87 -8.64 3.85
CA THR A 20 -10.48 -8.75 5.18
C THR A 20 -11.60 -7.74 5.48
N ARG A 21 -11.40 -6.46 5.17
CA ARG A 21 -12.31 -5.36 5.59
C ARG A 21 -13.66 -5.35 4.87
N ARG A 22 -13.73 -5.90 3.66
CA ARG A 22 -14.93 -5.85 2.79
C ARG A 22 -15.32 -7.24 2.26
N ARG A 23 -14.83 -8.30 2.91
CA ARG A 23 -15.19 -9.69 2.62
C ARG A 23 -16.70 -9.90 2.80
N PHE A 24 -17.26 -10.83 2.03
CA PHE A 24 -18.64 -11.24 2.20
C PHE A 24 -18.90 -11.85 3.58
N SER A 25 -18.08 -12.83 3.96
CA SER A 25 -18.14 -13.48 5.27
C SER A 25 -16.78 -14.03 5.66
N LYS A 26 -16.59 -14.37 6.95
CA LYS A 26 -15.38 -15.04 7.42
C LYS A 26 -15.19 -16.40 6.70
N GLN A 27 -16.27 -17.18 6.59
CA GLN A 27 -16.24 -18.51 5.98
C GLN A 27 -15.88 -18.43 4.49
N TRP A 28 -16.48 -17.48 3.75
CA TRP A 28 -16.16 -17.29 2.35
C TRP A 28 -14.72 -16.81 2.13
N HIS A 29 -14.24 -15.89 2.97
CA HIS A 29 -12.86 -15.43 2.91
C HIS A 29 -11.87 -16.58 3.12
N GLU A 30 -12.18 -17.49 4.04
CA GLU A 30 -11.37 -18.70 4.28
C GLU A 30 -11.33 -19.60 3.04
N GLU A 31 -12.48 -19.89 2.43
CA GLU A 31 -12.58 -20.66 1.17
C GLU A 31 -11.77 -20.05 0.03
N VAL A 32 -11.83 -18.72 -0.10
CA VAL A 32 -11.06 -17.98 -1.10
C VAL A 32 -9.55 -18.14 -0.86
N VAL A 33 -9.09 -18.00 0.39
CA VAL A 33 -7.66 -18.13 0.71
C VAL A 33 -7.17 -19.55 0.49
N THR A 34 -7.90 -20.58 0.93
CA THR A 34 -7.52 -21.98 0.68
C THR A 34 -7.47 -22.29 -0.81
N THR A 35 -8.45 -21.81 -1.59
CA THR A 35 -8.45 -21.95 -3.05
C THR A 35 -7.22 -21.29 -3.68
N MET A 36 -6.85 -20.08 -3.24
CA MET A 36 -5.66 -19.37 -3.74
C MET A 36 -4.37 -20.14 -3.43
N ILE A 37 -4.25 -20.72 -2.23
CA ILE A 37 -3.10 -21.54 -1.84
C ILE A 37 -2.96 -22.76 -2.77
N GLU A 38 -4.06 -23.49 -2.98
CA GLU A 38 -4.06 -24.72 -3.77
C GLU A 38 -3.81 -24.47 -5.26
N GLN A 39 -4.41 -23.42 -5.82
CA GLN A 39 -4.44 -23.21 -7.25
C GLN A 39 -3.38 -22.23 -7.77
N MET A 40 -3.02 -21.17 -7.03
CA MET A 40 -2.00 -20.20 -7.48
C MET A 40 -0.58 -20.61 -7.07
N LYS A 41 -0.41 -21.47 -6.06
CA LYS A 41 0.88 -22.02 -5.62
C LYS A 41 1.97 -20.93 -5.48
N PRO A 42 3.12 -20.90 -6.20
CA PRO A 42 4.16 -19.90 -5.93
C PRO A 42 3.74 -18.47 -6.32
N HIS A 43 2.64 -18.32 -7.07
CA HIS A 43 2.08 -17.01 -7.38
C HIS A 43 1.29 -16.42 -6.21
N PHE A 44 0.83 -17.23 -5.26
CA PHE A 44 0.19 -16.70 -4.05
C PHE A 44 1.25 -16.26 -3.05
N ALA A 45 1.41 -14.95 -2.88
CA ALA A 45 2.39 -14.37 -1.98
C ALA A 45 2.01 -14.52 -0.51
N GLY A 46 0.71 -14.58 -0.20
CA GLY A 46 0.19 -14.64 1.16
C GLY A 46 -1.09 -13.83 1.38
N THR A 47 -1.43 -13.59 2.63
CA THR A 47 -2.66 -12.86 3.04
C THR A 47 -2.35 -11.81 4.11
N SER A 48 -3.07 -10.69 4.10
CA SER A 48 -3.02 -9.71 5.19
C SER A 48 -3.82 -10.11 6.43
N ASN A 49 -4.62 -11.17 6.34
CA ASN A 49 -5.32 -11.72 7.48
C ASN A 49 -4.37 -12.61 8.28
N VAL A 50 -3.78 -12.07 9.35
CA VAL A 50 -2.80 -12.76 10.20
C VAL A 50 -3.33 -14.08 10.77
N TRP A 51 -4.63 -14.18 11.05
CA TRP A 51 -5.24 -15.43 11.53
C TRP A 51 -5.27 -16.51 10.44
N LEU A 52 -5.63 -16.15 9.21
CA LEU A 52 -5.58 -17.09 8.07
C LEU A 52 -4.13 -17.46 7.73
N ALA A 53 -3.21 -16.48 7.77
CA ALA A 53 -1.78 -16.71 7.57
C ALA A 53 -1.24 -17.77 8.54
N MET A 54 -1.51 -17.58 9.85
CA MET A 54 -1.16 -18.53 10.89
C MET A 54 -1.82 -19.91 10.66
N LYS A 55 -3.13 -19.93 10.38
CA LYS A 55 -3.90 -21.17 10.25
C LYS A 55 -3.43 -22.06 9.10
N TYR A 56 -3.04 -21.45 7.98
CA TYR A 56 -2.65 -22.18 6.76
C TYR A 56 -1.15 -22.16 6.47
N GLY A 57 -0.34 -21.63 7.39
CA GLY A 57 1.12 -21.60 7.25
C GLY A 57 1.60 -20.78 6.04
N VAL A 58 0.89 -19.70 5.70
CA VAL A 58 1.28 -18.79 4.62
C VAL A 58 1.81 -17.47 5.17
N THR A 59 2.54 -16.72 4.34
CA THR A 59 3.15 -15.45 4.74
C THR A 59 2.10 -14.42 5.12
N PRO A 60 2.16 -13.82 6.33
CA PRO A 60 1.38 -12.63 6.66
C PRO A 60 1.95 -11.43 5.90
N LEU A 61 1.11 -10.71 5.16
CA LEU A 61 1.53 -9.59 4.32
C LEU A 61 0.92 -8.27 4.79
N GLY A 62 1.74 -7.22 4.83
CA GLY A 62 1.29 -5.87 5.14
C GLY A 62 2.46 -4.96 5.48
N THR A 63 2.27 -3.66 5.26
CA THR A 63 3.18 -2.59 5.70
C THR A 63 2.37 -1.47 6.33
N MET A 64 2.86 -0.23 6.29
CA MET A 64 2.16 0.94 6.84
C MET A 64 0.79 1.19 6.17
N GLY A 65 -0.19 1.60 6.98
CA GLY A 65 -1.44 2.20 6.53
C GLY A 65 -1.34 3.73 6.49
N HIS A 66 -2.32 4.39 5.86
CA HIS A 66 -2.36 5.87 5.81
C HIS A 66 -2.39 6.50 7.21
N GLU A 67 -3.07 5.84 8.16
CA GLU A 67 -3.19 6.32 9.54
C GLU A 67 -1.83 6.55 10.21
N TYR A 68 -0.81 5.78 9.87
CA TYR A 68 0.53 5.93 10.44
C TYR A 68 1.16 7.28 10.06
N LEU A 69 1.13 7.61 8.76
CA LEU A 69 1.64 8.89 8.27
C LEU A 69 0.74 10.05 8.71
N GLN A 70 -0.59 9.84 8.74
CA GLN A 70 -1.54 10.82 9.27
C GLN A 70 -1.25 11.14 10.74
N ALA A 71 -1.01 10.14 11.58
CA ALA A 71 -0.66 10.34 12.98
C ALA A 71 0.63 11.14 13.12
N CYS A 72 1.65 10.87 12.30
CA CYS A 72 2.92 11.59 12.31
C CYS A 72 2.79 13.11 12.09
N GLN A 73 1.67 13.57 11.52
CA GLN A 73 1.36 15.00 11.42
C GLN A 73 1.13 15.67 12.78
N ALA A 74 0.77 14.89 13.81
CA ALA A 74 0.39 15.35 15.14
C ALA A 74 1.29 14.79 16.27
N LEU A 75 2.43 14.18 15.93
CA LEU A 75 3.34 13.52 16.88
C LEU A 75 4.62 14.30 17.20
N GLY A 76 4.69 15.58 16.81
CA GLY A 76 5.78 16.48 17.21
C GLY A 76 6.58 17.16 16.07
N PRO A 77 6.84 16.56 14.89
CA PRO A 77 7.57 17.29 13.84
C PRO A 77 6.71 18.44 13.31
N ARG A 78 7.36 19.40 12.61
CA ARG A 78 6.61 20.37 11.81
C ARG A 78 5.85 19.61 10.73
N LEU A 79 4.68 20.09 10.34
CA LEU A 79 3.82 19.41 9.37
C LEU A 79 4.55 19.03 8.08
N ARG A 80 5.36 19.94 7.53
CA ARG A 80 6.17 19.70 6.33
C ARG A 80 7.23 18.60 6.47
N ASP A 81 7.68 18.31 7.70
CA ASP A 81 8.70 17.30 7.98
C ASP A 81 8.05 15.95 8.40
N SER A 82 6.71 15.90 8.52
CA SER A 82 5.99 14.74 9.08
C SER A 82 6.16 13.45 8.27
N GLN A 83 6.26 13.55 6.94
CA GLN A 83 6.49 12.39 6.07
C GLN A 83 7.90 11.82 6.25
N ILE A 84 8.93 12.67 6.24
CA ILE A 84 10.32 12.27 6.49
C ILE A 84 10.41 11.60 7.87
N PHE A 85 9.86 12.24 8.90
CA PHE A 85 9.80 11.68 10.25
C PHE A 85 9.15 10.30 10.27
N ALA A 86 8.00 10.12 9.60
CA ALA A 86 7.32 8.82 9.53
C ALA A 86 8.20 7.74 8.89
N LEU A 87 8.88 8.06 7.78
CA LEU A 87 9.75 7.11 7.08
C LEU A 87 10.98 6.72 7.92
N GLU A 88 11.59 7.68 8.62
CA GLU A 88 12.72 7.41 9.52
C GLU A 88 12.32 6.54 10.71
N VAL A 89 11.20 6.85 11.36
CA VAL A 89 10.70 6.09 12.50
C VAL A 89 10.35 4.67 12.08
N TRP A 90 9.69 4.48 10.93
CA TRP A 90 9.39 3.16 10.39
C TRP A 90 10.66 2.35 10.14
N ALA A 91 11.63 2.93 9.45
CA ALA A 91 12.88 2.24 9.14
C ALA A 91 13.69 1.90 10.41
N LYS A 92 13.64 2.76 11.43
CA LYS A 92 14.28 2.51 12.73
C LYS A 92 13.63 1.34 13.47
N GLU A 93 12.31 1.24 13.43
CA GLU A 93 11.54 0.20 14.12
C GLU A 93 11.75 -1.17 13.46
N TYR A 94 11.58 -1.24 12.15
CA TYR A 94 11.60 -2.52 11.42
C TYR A 94 12.97 -2.90 10.85
N ARG A 95 13.96 -2.00 10.90
CA ARG A 95 15.39 -2.27 10.59
C ARG A 95 15.64 -2.99 9.26
N GLY A 96 14.86 -2.68 8.24
CA GLY A 96 14.96 -3.27 6.90
C GLY A 96 13.87 -4.29 6.58
N ASP A 97 13.09 -4.75 7.55
CA ASP A 97 11.84 -5.48 7.29
C ASP A 97 10.69 -4.51 6.96
N LEU A 98 9.64 -5.03 6.32
CA LEU A 98 8.42 -4.29 5.97
C LEU A 98 8.69 -2.99 5.18
N GLY A 99 9.70 -3.02 4.30
CA GLY A 99 10.24 -1.86 3.57
C GLY A 99 9.41 -1.36 2.39
N ILE A 100 8.08 -1.48 2.39
CA ILE A 100 7.21 -0.89 1.36
C ILE A 100 6.58 0.39 1.88
N ALA A 101 7.01 1.54 1.34
CA ALA A 101 6.51 2.86 1.68
C ALA A 101 5.17 3.18 1.00
N LEU A 102 4.30 3.92 1.68
CA LEU A 102 3.03 4.40 1.11
C LEU A 102 3.19 5.82 0.59
N SER A 103 2.85 6.05 -0.69
CA SER A 103 3.26 7.28 -1.39
C SER A 103 2.20 8.37 -1.50
N ASP A 104 0.94 8.12 -1.13
CA ASP A 104 -0.20 8.95 -1.55
C ASP A 104 -0.88 9.72 -0.40
N VAL A 105 -0.24 9.85 0.76
CA VAL A 105 -0.84 10.58 1.90
C VAL A 105 -0.91 12.07 1.63
N TYR A 106 0.18 12.63 1.08
CA TYR A 106 0.33 14.05 0.76
C TYR A 106 0.26 14.34 -0.74
N GLY A 107 0.17 13.29 -1.56
CA GLY A 107 0.29 13.34 -3.01
C GLY A 107 1.70 12.99 -3.50
N MET A 108 1.78 12.52 -4.74
CA MET A 108 3.00 11.94 -5.32
C MET A 108 4.16 12.95 -5.38
N ASP A 109 3.91 14.23 -5.67
CA ASP A 109 4.97 15.25 -5.73
C ASP A 109 5.66 15.44 -4.38
N ALA A 110 4.87 15.52 -3.31
CA ALA A 110 5.38 15.64 -1.95
C ALA A 110 6.14 14.38 -1.53
N PHE A 111 5.62 13.19 -1.86
CA PHE A 111 6.32 11.94 -1.64
C PHE A 111 7.68 11.89 -2.32
N LEU A 112 7.76 12.15 -3.63
CA LEU A 112 9.02 12.07 -4.35
C LEU A 112 10.06 13.08 -3.85
N ARG A 113 9.64 14.30 -3.49
CA ARG A 113 10.54 15.31 -2.92
C ARG A 113 11.19 14.84 -1.61
N ASP A 114 10.42 14.20 -0.75
CA ASP A 114 10.88 13.76 0.57
C ASP A 114 11.55 12.37 0.53
N PHE A 115 11.19 11.53 -0.45
CA PHE A 115 11.72 10.18 -0.63
C PHE A 115 13.05 10.18 -1.38
N ASP A 116 14.04 10.85 -0.81
CA ASP A 116 15.36 11.07 -1.40
C ASP A 116 16.20 9.79 -1.61
N MET A 117 17.46 9.96 -2.01
CA MET A 117 18.39 8.83 -2.23
C MET A 117 18.57 7.94 -0.99
N TYR A 118 18.51 8.50 0.22
CA TYR A 118 18.64 7.71 1.45
C TYR A 118 17.46 6.75 1.56
N PHE A 119 16.22 7.25 1.45
CA PHE A 119 15.04 6.40 1.51
C PHE A 119 14.91 5.45 0.32
N CYS A 120 15.27 5.89 -0.89
CA CYS A 120 15.29 5.05 -2.08
C CYS A 120 16.18 3.82 -1.89
N LYS A 121 17.33 3.95 -1.21
CA LYS A 121 18.22 2.82 -0.94
C LYS A 121 17.73 1.95 0.21
N LEU A 122 17.15 2.57 1.23
CA LEU A 122 16.72 1.92 2.47
C LEU A 122 15.45 1.06 2.31
N PHE A 123 14.43 1.57 1.61
CA PHE A 123 13.17 0.87 1.41
C PHE A 123 13.23 -0.10 0.23
N ASP A 124 12.55 -1.24 0.34
CA ASP A 124 12.41 -2.25 -0.71
C ASP A 124 11.55 -1.75 -1.88
N GLY A 125 10.68 -0.77 -1.64
CA GLY A 125 9.90 -0.14 -2.68
C GLY A 125 8.74 0.70 -2.14
N ALA A 126 7.69 0.85 -2.95
CA ALA A 126 6.52 1.65 -2.60
C ALA A 126 5.21 1.01 -3.06
N ARG A 127 4.11 1.46 -2.46
CA ARG A 127 2.74 1.01 -2.75
C ARG A 127 1.91 2.10 -3.40
N HIS A 128 1.27 1.77 -4.51
CA HIS A 128 0.26 2.59 -5.16
C HIS A 128 -1.12 2.39 -4.52
N ASP A 129 -1.82 3.47 -4.17
CA ASP A 129 -3.19 3.43 -3.61
C ASP A 129 -4.14 4.48 -4.22
N SER A 130 -3.62 5.46 -5.00
CA SER A 130 -4.45 6.45 -5.70
C SER A 130 -3.75 7.01 -6.94
N GLY A 131 -4.55 7.44 -7.93
CA GLY A 131 -4.05 7.94 -9.21
C GLY A 131 -4.03 6.87 -10.30
N ASP A 132 -3.46 7.24 -11.45
CA ASP A 132 -3.20 6.32 -12.56
C ASP A 132 -1.96 5.46 -12.23
N PRO A 133 -2.07 4.12 -12.21
CA PRO A 133 -0.97 3.23 -11.82
C PRO A 133 0.22 3.29 -12.78
N PHE A 134 -0.01 3.53 -14.07
CA PHE A 134 1.07 3.65 -15.06
C PHE A 134 1.83 4.94 -14.88
N ILE A 135 1.11 6.07 -14.73
CA ILE A 135 1.75 7.36 -14.45
C ILE A 135 2.53 7.29 -13.14
N TRP A 136 1.93 6.75 -12.07
CA TRP A 136 2.62 6.59 -10.79
C TRP A 136 3.88 5.72 -10.92
N GLY A 137 3.76 4.58 -11.61
CA GLY A 137 4.86 3.65 -11.82
C GLY A 137 6.01 4.29 -12.57
N GLU A 138 5.75 4.90 -13.73
CA GLU A 138 6.79 5.56 -14.54
C GLU A 138 7.47 6.71 -13.77
N ARG A 139 6.71 7.49 -13.00
CA ARG A 139 7.27 8.55 -12.16
C ARG A 139 8.19 8.00 -11.07
N LEU A 140 7.80 6.92 -10.41
CA LEU A 140 8.60 6.31 -9.35
C LEU A 140 9.87 5.64 -9.92
N LEU A 141 9.78 4.98 -11.08
CA LEU A 141 10.93 4.40 -11.77
C LEU A 141 11.95 5.49 -12.16
N ALA A 142 11.47 6.60 -12.72
CA ALA A 142 12.32 7.75 -13.04
C ALA A 142 12.97 8.35 -11.79
N HIS A 143 12.23 8.41 -10.68
CA HIS A 143 12.74 8.90 -9.40
C HIS A 143 13.85 8.03 -8.83
N TYR A 144 13.70 6.70 -8.87
CA TYR A 144 14.76 5.78 -8.45
C TYR A 144 16.04 5.97 -9.29
N GLN A 145 15.90 6.12 -10.61
CA GLN A 145 17.03 6.38 -11.51
C GLN A 145 17.72 7.70 -11.16
N ALA A 146 16.96 8.79 -10.96
CA ALA A 146 17.49 10.09 -10.56
C ALA A 146 18.24 10.02 -9.22
N ASN A 147 17.79 9.15 -8.32
CA ASN A 147 18.41 8.88 -7.01
C ASN A 147 19.42 7.72 -7.02
N ARG A 148 19.98 7.37 -8.19
CA ARG A 148 21.06 6.37 -8.34
C ARG A 148 20.72 5.01 -7.72
N THR A 149 19.45 4.62 -7.85
CA THR A 149 18.91 3.36 -7.34
C THR A 149 18.39 2.56 -8.53
N ASP A 150 18.82 1.30 -8.67
CA ASP A 150 18.35 0.44 -9.76
C ASP A 150 16.89 0.03 -9.51
N PRO A 151 15.93 0.47 -10.34
CA PRO A 151 14.52 0.18 -10.10
C PRO A 151 14.17 -1.31 -10.18
N ARG A 152 15.00 -2.13 -10.85
CA ARG A 152 14.79 -3.59 -10.96
C ARG A 152 14.96 -4.31 -9.62
N THR A 153 15.65 -3.67 -8.68
CA THR A 153 15.83 -4.18 -7.31
C THR A 153 14.64 -3.82 -6.41
N LYS A 154 13.74 -2.96 -6.87
CA LYS A 154 12.62 -2.44 -6.09
C LYS A 154 11.32 -3.15 -6.41
N THR A 155 10.45 -3.20 -5.39
CA THR A 155 9.12 -3.81 -5.48
C THR A 155 8.07 -2.73 -5.50
N LEU A 156 7.30 -2.66 -6.57
CA LEU A 156 6.14 -1.78 -6.62
C LEU A 156 4.92 -2.65 -6.35
N VAL A 157 4.27 -2.37 -5.22
CA VAL A 157 3.04 -3.05 -4.85
C VAL A 157 1.90 -2.31 -5.53
N PHE A 158 1.36 -2.94 -6.55
CA PHE A 158 0.37 -2.35 -7.43
C PHE A 158 -0.94 -3.11 -7.40
N SER A 159 -1.80 -2.66 -8.31
CA SER A 159 -2.77 -3.49 -8.99
C SER A 159 -2.41 -3.77 -10.47
N ASP A 160 -1.19 -3.43 -11.00
CA ASP A 160 -0.57 -3.79 -12.32
C ASP A 160 0.94 -3.42 -12.58
N GLY A 161 1.77 -4.27 -13.24
CA GLY A 161 2.90 -3.91 -14.19
C GLY A 161 4.45 -3.82 -13.89
N ARG A 162 5.30 -4.30 -14.83
CA ARG A 162 6.72 -3.98 -15.27
C ARG A 162 7.98 -4.05 -14.37
N CYS A 163 7.89 -4.09 -13.06
CA CYS A 163 9.04 -4.34 -12.16
C CYS A 163 8.75 -5.58 -11.32
N LYS A 164 9.44 -5.83 -10.19
CA LYS A 164 8.90 -6.81 -9.24
C LYS A 164 7.55 -6.29 -8.76
N VAL A 165 6.49 -6.92 -9.25
CA VAL A 165 5.13 -6.53 -8.97
C VAL A 165 4.46 -7.52 -8.06
N SER A 166 3.76 -6.96 -7.08
CA SER A 166 2.86 -7.73 -6.24
C SER A 166 1.51 -7.05 -6.21
N PHE A 167 0.45 -7.85 -6.32
CA PHE A 167 -0.91 -7.38 -6.43
C PHE A 167 -1.69 -7.65 -5.15
N GLY A 168 -2.07 -6.61 -4.42
CA GLY A 168 -2.95 -6.74 -3.24
C GLY A 168 -4.42 -6.66 -3.65
N ILE A 169 -5.11 -7.79 -3.77
CA ILE A 169 -6.51 -7.81 -4.20
C ILE A 169 -7.43 -7.94 -2.99
N GLY A 170 -8.39 -7.01 -2.88
CA GLY A 170 -9.32 -6.92 -1.74
C GLY A 170 -10.72 -7.45 -2.05
N THR A 171 -11.65 -6.53 -2.28
CA THR A 171 -13.09 -6.81 -2.40
C THR A 171 -13.41 -7.74 -3.57
N ASN A 172 -12.83 -7.51 -4.76
CA ASN A 172 -13.07 -8.37 -5.93
C ASN A 172 -12.65 -9.83 -5.69
N LEU A 173 -11.71 -10.09 -4.77
CA LEU A 173 -11.31 -11.44 -4.44
C LEU A 173 -12.24 -12.09 -3.40
N THR A 174 -12.75 -11.30 -2.44
CA THR A 174 -13.39 -11.81 -1.22
C THR A 174 -14.88 -11.49 -1.12
N ASN A 175 -15.45 -10.81 -2.11
CA ASN A 175 -16.83 -10.36 -2.15
C ASN A 175 -17.29 -10.10 -3.60
N ASP A 176 -17.06 -11.06 -4.50
CA ASP A 176 -17.53 -11.05 -5.88
C ASP A 176 -18.56 -12.16 -6.08
N LEU A 177 -19.74 -11.99 -5.47
CA LEU A 177 -20.81 -12.99 -5.42
C LEU A 177 -22.08 -12.52 -6.14
N GLY A 178 -21.94 -11.59 -7.09
CA GLY A 178 -23.04 -11.07 -7.91
C GLY A 178 -23.89 -9.97 -7.26
N HIS A 179 -23.55 -9.52 -6.06
CA HIS A 179 -24.16 -8.35 -5.41
C HIS A 179 -23.14 -7.24 -5.20
N GLU A 180 -23.63 -6.00 -5.08
CA GLU A 180 -22.77 -4.84 -4.86
C GLU A 180 -22.17 -4.85 -3.43
N PRO A 181 -20.83 -4.89 -3.27
CA PRO A 181 -20.21 -4.86 -1.96
C PRO A 181 -20.36 -3.50 -1.28
N LEU A 182 -20.49 -3.51 0.05
CA LEU A 182 -20.55 -2.29 0.86
C LEU A 182 -19.31 -1.40 0.65
N GLN A 183 -19.56 -0.13 0.33
CA GLN A 183 -18.53 0.92 0.27
C GLN A 183 -18.33 1.57 1.63
N ILE A 184 -17.69 0.83 2.54
CA ILE A 184 -17.39 1.28 3.91
C ILE A 184 -15.89 1.55 4.11
N VAL A 185 -15.59 2.61 4.85
CA VAL A 185 -14.23 2.99 5.27
C VAL A 185 -14.24 3.43 6.72
N MET A 186 -13.14 3.18 7.43
CA MET A 186 -12.84 3.77 8.73
C MET A 186 -11.50 4.47 8.59
N LYS A 187 -11.43 5.75 8.97
CA LYS A 187 -10.25 6.60 8.77
C LYS A 187 -9.98 7.42 10.01
N MET A 188 -8.71 7.71 10.27
CA MET A 188 -8.30 8.64 11.31
C MET A 188 -8.61 10.07 10.85
N VAL A 189 -9.31 10.82 11.70
CA VAL A 189 -9.63 12.25 11.49
C VAL A 189 -8.88 13.16 12.44
N ARG A 190 -8.51 12.66 13.63
CA ARG A 190 -7.75 13.41 14.64
C ARG A 190 -6.74 12.51 15.36
N CYS A 191 -5.64 13.11 15.80
CA CYS A 191 -4.63 12.49 16.65
C CYS A 191 -4.18 13.54 17.69
N ASN A 192 -4.09 13.17 18.97
CA ASN A 192 -3.76 14.11 20.07
C ASN A 192 -4.61 15.39 20.08
N GLY A 193 -5.89 15.29 19.72
CA GLY A 193 -6.80 16.43 19.61
C GLY A 193 -6.55 17.35 18.41
N GLN A 194 -5.52 17.10 17.60
CA GLN A 194 -5.22 17.84 16.37
C GLN A 194 -5.87 17.17 15.15
N PRO A 195 -6.32 17.94 14.14
CA PRO A 195 -6.77 17.39 12.87
C PRO A 195 -5.63 16.68 12.14
N VAL A 196 -5.95 15.64 11.39
CA VAL A 196 -5.04 14.98 10.45
C VAL A 196 -5.72 14.85 9.08
N ALA A 197 -4.92 14.74 8.01
CA ALA A 197 -5.47 14.73 6.66
C ALA A 197 -4.78 13.75 5.72
N LYS A 198 -5.55 13.25 4.75
CA LYS A 198 -5.06 12.59 3.53
C LYS A 198 -5.48 13.46 2.34
N VAL A 199 -4.52 13.91 1.54
CA VAL A 199 -4.79 14.73 0.35
C VAL A 199 -5.11 13.84 -0.86
N SER A 200 -4.44 12.69 -1.02
CA SER A 200 -4.57 11.76 -2.15
C SER A 200 -4.32 12.41 -3.53
N ASP A 201 -3.90 11.62 -4.52
CA ASP A 201 -3.76 12.12 -5.90
C ASP A 201 -5.13 12.22 -6.62
N ALA A 202 -6.20 11.80 -5.96
CA ALA A 202 -7.59 11.90 -6.40
C ALA A 202 -8.34 12.90 -5.50
N PRO A 203 -8.66 14.14 -5.97
CA PRO A 203 -9.22 15.20 -5.14
C PRO A 203 -10.48 14.81 -4.36
N GLU A 204 -11.35 13.99 -4.96
CA GLU A 204 -12.59 13.48 -4.36
C GLU A 204 -12.36 12.52 -3.18
N LYS A 205 -11.12 12.02 -3.00
CA LYS A 205 -10.73 11.14 -1.90
C LYS A 205 -10.04 11.89 -0.75
N THR A 206 -9.94 13.22 -0.82
CA THR A 206 -9.41 14.05 0.25
C THR A 206 -10.24 13.85 1.53
N MET A 207 -9.58 13.64 2.66
CA MET A 207 -10.23 13.49 3.96
C MET A 207 -9.58 14.42 4.98
N CYS A 208 -10.36 15.37 5.48
CA CYS A 208 -10.04 16.20 6.64
C CYS A 208 -11.35 16.84 7.12
N ASP A 209 -11.56 16.93 8.43
CA ASP A 209 -12.70 17.64 9.03
C ASP A 209 -12.41 19.13 9.27
N ASP A 210 -11.18 19.58 9.01
CA ASP A 210 -10.72 20.97 9.16
C ASP A 210 -10.19 21.52 7.81
N PRO A 211 -10.98 22.34 7.09
CA PRO A 211 -10.57 22.94 5.82
C PRO A 211 -9.34 23.85 5.91
N ALA A 212 -9.13 24.52 7.05
CA ALA A 212 -7.99 25.41 7.24
C ALA A 212 -6.70 24.59 7.38
N TYR A 213 -6.77 23.48 8.12
CA TYR A 213 -5.67 22.53 8.22
C TYR A 213 -5.32 21.91 6.86
N LEU A 214 -6.33 21.50 6.08
CA LEU A 214 -6.11 20.98 4.72
C LEU A 214 -5.48 22.02 3.79
N ALA A 215 -5.89 23.28 3.88
CA ALA A 215 -5.31 24.36 3.08
C ALA A 215 -3.85 24.63 3.46
N TYR A 216 -3.52 24.57 4.76
CA TYR A 216 -2.14 24.69 5.24
C TYR A 216 -1.28 23.51 4.79
N LEU A 217 -1.81 22.28 4.83
CA LEU A 217 -1.07 21.09 4.41
C LEU A 217 -0.70 21.09 2.91
N ARG A 218 -1.46 21.80 2.08
CA ARG A 218 -1.21 21.92 0.64
C ARG A 218 -0.15 22.96 0.27
N GLN A 219 0.26 23.81 1.21
CA GLN A 219 1.31 24.83 1.01
C GLN A 219 2.70 24.24 1.22
#